data_AF-A0A1Z9G0M6-F1
#
_entry.id   AF-A0A1Z9G0M6-F1
#
_cell.length_a   1.000
_cell.length_b   1.000
_cell.length_c   1.000
_cell.angle_alpha   90.00
_cell.angle_beta   90.00
_cell.angle_gamma   90.00
#
_symmetry.space_group_name_H-M   'P 1'
#
loop_
_entity.id
_entity.type
_entity.pdbx_description
1 polymer ?
#
loop_
_entity_poly.entity_id
_entity_poly.type
_entity_poly.pdbx_seq_one_letter_code
_entity_poly.pdbx_strand_id
1 'polypeptide(L)'
;MFTCLKSIKDSTKITYRFNNCDWGWLVSDKELTSKKDNGEIEYEKTLSPLEIIKRYESKKIKVNKSQKNKLLTLKNIYKQYKELSILSMYLKQREEINFFNQLIYDKRLINVTFEKFWWESGLN
;
A
#
# COMPACT_ATOMS: atom_id res chain seq x y z
N MET A 1 -2.41 2.52 4.53
CA MET A 1 -3.51 1.93 5.30
C MET A 1 -4.83 2.12 4.57
N PHE A 2 -5.65 1.08 4.50
CA PHE A 2 -7.01 1.14 3.93
C PHE A 2 -8.03 1.05 5.05
N THR A 3 -8.88 2.06 5.20
CA THR A 3 -9.96 2.05 6.19
C THR A 3 -11.26 1.71 5.48
N CYS A 4 -11.89 0.61 5.87
CA CYS A 4 -13.15 0.14 5.29
C CYS A 4 -14.23 0.01 6.38
N LEU A 5 -15.49 0.08 5.99
CA LEU A 5 -16.59 -0.41 6.83
C LEU A 5 -16.54 -1.93 6.92
N LYS A 6 -16.87 -2.49 8.08
CA LYS A 6 -16.98 -3.94 8.29
C LYS A 6 -18.05 -4.54 7.38
N SER A 7 -19.20 -3.87 7.27
CA SER A 7 -20.31 -4.20 6.37
C SER A 7 -20.98 -2.93 5.87
N ILE A 8 -21.72 -3.00 4.77
CA ILE A 8 -22.52 -1.87 4.26
C ILE A 8 -23.59 -1.44 5.28
N LYS A 9 -24.03 -2.37 6.14
CA LYS A 9 -25.05 -2.12 7.18
C LYS A 9 -24.46 -1.80 8.56
N ASP A 10 -23.15 -1.93 8.73
CA ASP A 10 -22.45 -1.78 10.02
C ASP A 10 -21.45 -0.62 9.92
N SER A 11 -21.56 0.35 10.81
CA SER A 11 -20.68 1.52 10.86
C SER A 11 -19.31 1.23 11.47
N THR A 12 -19.08 0.02 11.97
CA THR A 12 -17.78 -0.42 12.52
C THR A 12 -16.70 -0.34 11.45
N LYS A 13 -15.56 0.28 11.78
CA LYS A 13 -14.42 0.45 10.87
C LYS A 13 -13.39 -0.65 11.06
N ILE A 14 -12.78 -1.11 9.96
CA ILE A 14 -11.65 -2.03 9.92
C ILE A 14 -10.53 -1.40 9.13
N THR A 15 -9.31 -1.49 9.66
CA THR A 15 -8.11 -0.93 9.01
C THR A 15 -7.18 -2.05 8.56
N TYR A 16 -6.82 -2.04 7.28
CA TYR A 16 -5.84 -2.94 6.69
C TYR A 16 -4.51 -2.21 6.46
N ARG A 17 -3.44 -2.74 7.03
CA ARG A 17 -2.08 -2.22 6.87
C ARG A 17 -1.35 -3.00 5.78
N PHE A 18 -0.64 -2.28 4.92
CA PHE A 18 0.20 -2.84 3.86
C PHE A 18 1.60 -2.30 4.06
N ASN A 19 2.57 -3.18 4.26
CA ASN A 19 3.96 -2.78 4.48
C ASN A 19 4.74 -2.68 3.16
N ASN A 20 4.31 -3.42 2.12
CA ASN A 20 4.99 -3.48 0.82
C ASN A 20 4.18 -2.86 -0.33
N CYS A 21 3.31 -1.89 -0.06
CA CYS A 21 2.72 -1.09 -1.13
C CYS A 21 3.77 -0.05 -1.56
N ASP A 22 3.98 0.19 -2.85
CA ASP A 22 4.85 1.28 -3.30
C ASP A 22 4.06 2.60 -3.32
N TRP A 23 4.43 3.50 -2.42
CA TRP A 23 3.69 4.73 -2.11
C TRP A 23 3.85 5.80 -3.18
N GLY A 24 5.08 5.91 -3.71
CA GLY A 24 5.45 6.90 -4.71
C GLY A 24 4.70 6.79 -6.04
N TRP A 25 3.90 5.73 -6.23
CA TRP A 25 2.99 5.66 -7.35
C TRP A 25 1.74 6.52 -7.12
N LEU A 26 1.12 6.49 -5.94
CA LEU A 26 -0.21 7.08 -5.74
C LEU A 26 -0.15 8.46 -5.09
N VAL A 27 0.82 8.68 -4.21
CA VAL A 27 1.03 9.96 -3.50
C VAL A 27 2.49 10.38 -3.69
N SER A 28 2.71 11.61 -4.12
CA SER A 28 4.06 12.21 -4.15
C SER A 28 4.44 12.71 -2.76
N ASP A 29 5.73 12.67 -2.42
CA ASP A 29 6.26 13.22 -1.17
C ASP A 29 5.84 14.68 -0.93
N LYS A 30 5.67 15.48 -1.99
CA LYS A 30 5.23 16.88 -1.90
C LYS A 30 3.78 17.05 -1.44
N GLU A 31 2.97 15.99 -1.53
CA GLU A 31 1.57 16.01 -1.15
C GLU A 31 1.35 15.61 0.32
N LEU A 32 2.41 15.15 0.99
CA LEU A 32 2.36 14.74 2.37
C LEU A 32 2.27 15.96 3.29
N THR A 33 1.45 15.83 4.32
CA THR A 33 1.34 16.83 5.40
C THR A 33 2.02 16.28 6.64
N SER A 34 2.83 17.11 7.30
CA SER A 34 3.47 16.71 8.55
C SER A 34 2.46 16.66 9.69
N LYS A 35 2.62 15.65 10.55
CA LYS A 35 1.88 15.43 11.78
C LYS A 35 2.91 15.13 12.86
N LYS A 36 2.77 15.75 14.03
CA LYS A 36 3.55 15.33 15.20
C LYS A 36 2.78 14.24 15.92
N ASP A 37 3.39 13.07 16.07
CA ASP A 37 2.83 11.96 16.83
C ASP A 37 3.90 11.46 17.82
N ASN A 38 3.56 11.37 19.10
CA ASN A 38 4.48 10.98 20.18
C ASN A 38 5.89 11.66 20.19
N GLY A 39 5.97 12.91 19.71
CA GLY A 39 7.24 13.66 19.65
C GLY A 39 8.05 13.41 18.37
N GLU A 40 7.60 12.51 17.51
CA GLU A 40 8.17 12.22 16.19
C GLU A 40 7.40 12.94 15.08
N ILE A 41 8.09 13.25 13.98
CA ILE A 41 7.46 13.85 12.80
C ILE A 41 7.05 12.72 11.87
N GLU A 42 5.76 12.59 11.62
CA GLU A 42 5.21 11.68 10.61
C GLU A 42 4.66 12.49 9.45
N TYR A 43 4.66 11.91 8.27
CA TYR A 43 4.15 12.54 7.06
C TYR A 43 3.00 11.72 6.54
N GLU A 44 1.80 12.28 6.46
CA GLU A 44 0.65 11.53 5.97
C GLU A 44 -0.10 12.22 4.83
N LYS A 45 -0.78 11.40 4.02
CA LYS A 45 -1.80 11.85 3.09
C LYS A 45 -2.97 10.90 3.12
N THR A 46 -4.16 11.43 3.41
CA THR A 46 -5.40 10.67 3.30
C THR A 46 -6.10 11.01 1.98
N LEU A 47 -6.43 9.98 1.20
CA LEU A 47 -7.17 10.07 -0.06
C LEU A 47 -8.58 9.50 0.12
N SER A 48 -9.54 10.10 -0.58
CA SER A 48 -10.90 9.57 -0.68
C SER A 48 -10.97 8.34 -1.61
N PRO A 49 -12.03 7.51 -1.53
CA PRO A 49 -12.19 6.33 -2.39
C PRO A 49 -12.20 6.66 -3.89
N LEU A 50 -12.83 7.77 -4.27
CA LEU A 50 -12.85 8.23 -5.67
C LEU A 50 -11.46 8.69 -6.13
N GLU A 51 -10.74 9.40 -5.26
CA GLU A 51 -9.41 9.91 -5.59
C GLU A 51 -8.37 8.79 -5.73
N ILE A 52 -8.41 7.79 -4.85
CA ILE A 52 -7.51 6.64 -4.93
C ILE A 52 -7.76 5.84 -6.22
N ILE A 53 -9.02 5.61 -6.60
CA ILE A 53 -9.37 4.92 -7.85
C ILE A 53 -8.84 5.72 -9.04
N LYS A 54 -9.11 7.03 -9.10
CA LYS A 54 -8.65 7.90 -10.20
C LYS A 54 -7.13 7.85 -10.35
N ARG A 55 -6.39 8.00 -9.24
CA ARG A 55 -4.92 7.96 -9.24
C ARG A 55 -4.39 6.58 -9.61
N TYR A 56 -4.98 5.51 -9.10
CA TYR A 56 -4.60 4.15 -9.45
C TYR A 56 -4.80 3.88 -10.93
N GLU A 57 -5.97 4.18 -11.49
CA GLU A 57 -6.27 3.97 -12.92
C GLU A 57 -5.28 4.75 -13.81
N SER A 58 -5.00 6.02 -13.48
CA SER A 58 -4.03 6.83 -14.24
C SER A 58 -2.61 6.25 -14.28
N LYS A 59 -2.25 5.39 -13.31
CA LYS A 59 -0.89 4.83 -13.15
C LYS A 59 -0.87 3.31 -13.16
N LYS A 60 -1.97 2.67 -13.51
CA LYS A 60 -2.21 1.22 -13.41
C LYS A 60 -1.12 0.41 -14.11
N ILE A 61 -0.72 0.83 -15.31
CA ILE A 61 0.35 0.17 -16.08
C ILE A 61 1.67 0.18 -15.29
N LYS A 62 2.04 1.32 -14.69
CA LYS A 62 3.28 1.46 -13.92
C LYS A 62 3.24 0.63 -12.63
N VAL A 63 2.11 0.70 -11.90
CA VAL A 63 1.90 -0.05 -10.66
C VAL A 63 1.97 -1.56 -10.93
N ASN A 64 1.23 -2.05 -11.93
CA ASN A 64 1.20 -3.47 -12.29
C ASN A 64 2.57 -3.97 -12.75
N LYS A 65 3.32 -3.16 -13.51
CA LYS A 65 4.69 -3.48 -13.92
C LYS A 65 5.62 -3.61 -12.71
N SER A 66 5.56 -2.67 -11.76
CA SER A 66 6.36 -2.73 -10.52
C SER A 66 6.06 -4.00 -9.72
N GLN A 67 4.76 -4.24 -9.46
CA GLN A 67 4.28 -5.42 -8.72
C GLN A 67 4.74 -6.73 -9.38
N LYS A 68 4.60 -6.85 -10.71
CA LYS A 68 5.02 -8.02 -11.48
C LYS A 68 6.54 -8.22 -11.40
N ASN A 69 7.33 -7.15 -11.50
CA ASN A 69 8.78 -7.22 -11.41
C ASN A 69 9.23 -7.70 -10.03
N LYS A 70 8.65 -7.17 -8.94
CA LYS A 70 8.94 -7.61 -7.57
C LYS A 70 8.68 -9.11 -7.38
N LEU A 71 7.51 -9.58 -7.84
CA LEU A 71 7.17 -11.00 -7.77
C LEU A 71 8.11 -11.87 -8.61
N LEU A 72 8.51 -11.40 -9.79
CA LEU A 72 9.46 -12.11 -10.65
C LEU A 72 10.84 -12.21 -9.99
N THR A 73 11.33 -11.14 -9.37
CA THR A 73 12.59 -11.13 -8.63
C THR A 73 12.56 -12.16 -7.50
N LEU A 74 11.54 -12.15 -6.64
CA LEU A 74 11.41 -13.14 -5.56
C LEU A 74 11.33 -14.57 -6.09
N LYS A 75 10.59 -14.79 -7.18
CA LYS A 75 10.48 -16.10 -7.83
C LYS A 75 11.82 -16.59 -8.37
N ASN A 76 12.63 -15.69 -8.95
CA ASN A 76 13.94 -16.03 -9.48
C ASN A 76 14.95 -16.35 -8.36
N ILE A 77 14.95 -15.55 -7.28
CA ILE A 77 15.76 -15.81 -6.08
C ILE A 77 15.38 -17.18 -5.49
N TYR A 78 14.08 -17.47 -5.33
CA TYR A 78 13.65 -18.78 -4.84
C TYR A 78 14.10 -19.93 -5.75
N LYS A 79 14.05 -19.75 -7.08
CA LYS A 79 14.53 -20.77 -8.01
C LYS A 79 16.02 -21.06 -7.85
N GLN A 80 16.82 -20.03 -7.56
CA GLN A 80 18.26 -20.14 -7.39
C GLN A 80 18.66 -20.76 -6.05
N TYR A 81 18.08 -20.29 -4.95
CA TYR A 81 18.52 -20.67 -3.59
C TYR A 81 17.64 -21.72 -2.92
N LYS A 82 16.40 -21.92 -3.40
CA LYS A 82 15.41 -22.89 -2.86
C LYS A 82 15.06 -22.70 -1.38
N GLU A 83 15.33 -21.53 -0.82
CA GLU A 83 15.02 -21.22 0.58
C GLU A 83 13.52 -21.03 0.83
N LEU A 84 13.02 -21.62 1.93
CA LEU A 84 11.62 -21.50 2.35
C LEU A 84 11.25 -20.07 2.77
N SER A 85 12.21 -19.31 3.31
CA SER A 85 12.06 -17.88 3.64
C SER A 85 11.64 -17.08 2.41
N ILE A 86 12.32 -17.27 1.28
CA ILE A 86 12.03 -16.58 0.02
C ILE A 86 10.69 -17.02 -0.57
N LEU A 87 10.34 -18.31 -0.45
CA LEU A 87 9.01 -18.79 -0.84
C LEU A 87 7.91 -18.12 -0.02
N SER A 88 8.09 -18.02 1.30
CA SER A 88 7.15 -17.33 2.19
C SER A 88 7.01 -15.85 1.83
N MET A 89 8.13 -15.16 1.57
CA MET A 89 8.12 -13.76 1.10
C MET A 89 7.37 -13.61 -0.24
N TYR A 90 7.59 -14.51 -1.19
CA TYR A 90 6.88 -14.51 -2.47
C TYR A 90 5.37 -14.68 -2.30
N LEU A 91 4.95 -15.66 -1.50
CA LEU A 91 3.54 -15.94 -1.24
C LEU A 91 2.87 -14.75 -0.53
N LYS A 92 3.49 -14.22 0.53
CA LYS A 92 3.02 -13.05 1.25
C LYS A 92 2.88 -11.83 0.33
N GLN A 93 3.89 -11.55 -0.50
CA GLN A 93 3.86 -10.42 -1.43
C GLN A 93 2.73 -10.58 -2.46
N ARG A 94 2.48 -11.80 -2.95
CA ARG A 94 1.41 -12.10 -3.89
C ARG A 94 0.03 -11.89 -3.25
N GLU A 95 -0.15 -12.35 -2.01
CA GLU A 95 -1.39 -12.14 -1.25
C GLU A 95 -1.65 -10.66 -1.00
N GLU A 96 -0.64 -9.89 -0.57
CA GLU A 96 -0.76 -8.44 -0.36
C GLU A 96 -1.14 -7.70 -1.66
N ILE A 97 -0.54 -8.04 -2.80
CA ILE A 97 -0.88 -7.44 -4.10
C ILE A 97 -2.34 -7.74 -4.48
N ASN A 98 -2.77 -8.98 -4.33
CA ASN A 98 -4.14 -9.38 -4.64
C ASN A 98 -5.13 -8.64 -3.74
N PHE A 99 -4.84 -8.58 -2.44
CA PHE A 99 -5.70 -7.95 -1.47
C PHE A 99 -5.79 -6.42 -1.69
N PHE A 100 -4.66 -5.78 -1.99
CA PHE A 100 -4.62 -4.37 -2.38
C PHE A 100 -5.51 -4.08 -3.59
N ASN A 101 -5.38 -4.88 -4.65
CA ASN A 101 -6.18 -4.72 -5.87
C ASN A 101 -7.69 -4.91 -5.61
N GLN A 102 -8.07 -5.77 -4.67
CA GLN A 102 -9.47 -5.94 -4.25
C GLN A 102 -9.96 -4.71 -3.47
N LEU A 103 -9.17 -4.22 -2.51
CA LEU A 103 -9.57 -3.11 -1.64
C LEU A 103 -9.73 -1.78 -2.38
N ILE A 104 -8.95 -1.53 -3.44
CA ILE A 104 -9.08 -0.30 -4.25
C ILE A 104 -10.50 -0.10 -4.76
N TYR A 105 -11.19 -1.18 -5.11
CA TYR A 105 -12.54 -1.13 -5.66
C TYR A 105 -13.62 -1.55 -4.66
N ASP A 106 -13.26 -1.75 -3.39
CA ASP A 106 -14.23 -2.14 -2.37
C ASP A 106 -15.20 -0.97 -2.09
N LYS A 107 -16.50 -1.23 -2.22
CA LYS A 107 -17.55 -0.24 -1.96
C LYS A 107 -17.60 0.19 -0.49
N ARG A 108 -17.01 -0.60 0.41
CA ARG A 108 -16.89 -0.31 1.84
C ARG A 108 -15.70 0.60 2.14
N LEU A 109 -14.85 0.89 1.17
CA LEU A 109 -13.69 1.75 1.36
C LEU A 109 -14.13 3.15 1.78
N ILE A 110 -13.61 3.63 2.90
CA ILE A 110 -13.89 4.96 3.44
C ILE A 110 -12.78 5.92 3.03
N ASN A 111 -11.54 5.53 3.24
CA ASN A 111 -10.37 6.31 2.86
C ASN A 111 -9.11 5.43 2.80
N VAL A 112 -8.06 5.99 2.21
CA VAL A 112 -6.73 5.38 2.21
C VAL A 112 -5.75 6.41 2.75
N THR A 113 -5.09 6.07 3.87
CA THR A 113 -4.08 6.92 4.51
C THR A 113 -2.70 6.37 4.21
N PHE A 114 -1.83 7.21 3.69
CA PHE A 114 -0.43 6.93 3.41
C PHE A 114 0.41 7.65 4.49
N GLU A 115 0.96 6.93 5.47
CA GLU A 115 1.95 7.36 6.52
C GLU A 115 3.45 7.08 6.22
N LYS A 116 4.28 8.09 6.00
CA LYS A 116 5.74 7.96 5.85
C LYS A 116 6.42 8.45 7.12
N PHE A 117 7.30 7.64 7.71
CA PHE A 117 8.02 8.04 8.91
C PHE A 117 9.23 8.91 8.57
N TRP A 118 9.59 9.86 9.44
CA TRP A 118 10.70 10.78 9.20
C TRP A 118 12.04 10.06 8.97
N TRP A 119 12.34 8.97 9.70
CA TRP A 119 13.57 8.18 9.50
C TRP A 119 13.63 7.47 8.14
N GLU A 120 12.48 7.22 7.51
CA GLU A 120 12.39 6.67 6.14
C GLU A 120 12.39 7.76 5.07
N SER A 121 12.18 9.01 5.47
CA SER A 121 11.90 10.11 4.54
C SER A 121 13.15 10.76 3.98
N GLY A 122 14.26 10.78 4.72
CA GLY A 122 15.46 11.55 4.34
C GLY A 122 15.19 13.04 4.12
N LEU A 123 14.02 13.52 4.56
CA LEU A 123 13.59 14.90 4.49
C LEU A 123 14.15 15.61 5.74
N ASN A 124 15.31 16.24 5.57
CA ASN A 124 15.84 17.22 6.52
C ASN A 124 15.15 18.57 6.33
#